data_AF-A0A1H5P1A4-F1
#
_entry.id   AF-A0A1H5P1A4-F1
#
_cell.length_a   1.000
_cell.length_b   1.000
_cell.length_c   1.000
_cell.angle_alpha   90.00
_cell.angle_beta   90.00
_cell.angle_gamma   90.00
#
_symmetry.space_group_name_H-M   'P 1'
#
loop_
_entity.id
_entity.type
_entity.pdbx_description
1 polymer ?
#
loop_
_entity_poly.entity_id
_entity_poly.type
_entity_poly.pdbx_seq_one_letter_code
_entity_poly.pdbx_strand_id
1 'polypeptide(L)'
;MSRRLFAVFLALGAAALTSCSDGGGTALAGAGKSSNLVGYEHTQVGKEYWVTMPQMENTSGKPVTVLSGKIVHVPAGLRITAYRVVSDGTGPHPYGVIPVGVTDHNALAHQGSSIRIPAHTLSDLYYEARVKVTGTVHGDLTTCHYEYRQGSTTYREDIGCDTRIRLGKPVS
;
A
#
# COMPACT_ATOMS: atom_id res chain seq x y z
N MET A 1 40.12 -51.85 -40.30
CA MET A 1 39.29 -50.86 -41.02
C MET A 1 38.41 -50.16 -40.00
N SER A 2 38.62 -48.85 -39.85
CA SER A 2 37.94 -47.98 -38.88
C SER A 2 36.62 -47.48 -39.47
N ARG A 3 35.52 -47.57 -38.73
CA ARG A 3 34.28 -46.83 -39.02
C ARG A 3 33.79 -46.14 -37.75
N ARG A 4 34.07 -44.84 -37.70
CA ARG A 4 33.39 -43.85 -36.86
C ARG A 4 31.97 -43.69 -37.39
N LEU A 5 30.98 -43.65 -36.50
CA LEU A 5 29.67 -43.07 -36.79
C LEU A 5 29.24 -42.23 -35.58
N PHE A 6 29.21 -40.92 -35.83
CA PHE A 6 28.59 -39.88 -35.04
C PHE A 6 27.05 -40.01 -35.14
N ALA A 7 26.34 -39.86 -34.02
CA ALA A 7 24.93 -39.46 -33.96
C ALA A 7 24.71 -38.83 -32.57
N VAL A 8 24.88 -37.53 -32.43
CA VAL A 8 23.88 -36.44 -32.56
C VAL A 8 22.79 -36.49 -31.48
N PHE A 9 22.77 -35.39 -30.73
CA PHE A 9 21.95 -35.01 -29.58
C PHE A 9 20.44 -35.18 -29.75
N LEU A 10 19.79 -35.61 -28.67
CA LEU A 10 18.41 -35.22 -28.34
C LEU A 10 18.40 -34.77 -26.87
N ALA A 11 18.70 -33.49 -26.66
CA ALA A 11 18.43 -32.83 -25.39
C ALA A 11 16.91 -32.57 -25.32
N LEU A 12 16.21 -33.31 -24.46
CA LEU A 12 14.85 -32.95 -24.06
C LEU A 12 14.93 -31.64 -23.25
N GLY A 13 14.67 -30.52 -23.92
CA GLY A 13 14.37 -29.26 -23.24
C GLY A 13 13.01 -29.36 -22.59
N ALA A 14 12.98 -29.65 -21.29
CA ALA A 14 11.80 -29.43 -20.47
C ALA A 14 11.56 -27.92 -20.40
N ALA A 15 10.67 -27.41 -21.25
CA ALA A 15 10.11 -26.08 -21.10
C ALA A 15 9.28 -26.08 -19.81
N ALA A 16 9.91 -25.71 -18.70
CA ALA A 16 9.18 -25.30 -17.51
C ALA A 16 8.34 -24.09 -17.90
N LEU A 17 7.05 -24.32 -18.14
CA LEU A 17 6.04 -23.28 -18.12
C LEU A 17 6.03 -22.74 -16.70
N THR A 18 6.87 -21.74 -16.43
CA THR A 18 6.75 -20.90 -15.25
C THR A 18 5.43 -20.17 -15.42
N SER A 19 4.36 -20.80 -14.95
CA SER A 19 3.09 -20.14 -14.72
C SER A 19 3.40 -18.92 -13.86
N CYS A 20 3.35 -17.74 -14.45
CA CYS A 20 3.28 -16.49 -13.69
C CYS A 20 1.98 -16.58 -12.90
N SER A 21 2.02 -17.17 -11.70
CA SER A 21 0.97 -16.91 -10.73
C SER A 21 1.14 -15.43 -10.39
N ASP A 22 0.21 -14.60 -10.86
CA ASP A 22 -0.01 -13.29 -10.29
C ASP A 22 -0.34 -13.54 -8.81
N GLY A 23 0.70 -13.58 -7.97
CA GLY A 23 0.68 -14.14 -6.61
C GLY A 23 -0.15 -13.28 -5.67
N GLY A 24 -1.47 -13.39 -5.80
CA GLY A 24 -2.44 -12.80 -4.89
C GLY A 24 -2.18 -13.31 -3.47
N GLY A 25 -1.93 -12.37 -2.57
CA GLY A 25 -1.87 -12.60 -1.14
C GLY A 25 -3.26 -12.59 -0.51
N THR A 26 -3.38 -13.22 0.66
CA THR A 26 -4.59 -13.24 1.48
C THR A 26 -4.27 -13.10 2.98
N ALA A 27 -3.08 -12.57 3.29
CA ALA A 27 -2.57 -12.52 4.66
C ALA A 27 -2.90 -11.21 5.36
N LEU A 28 -3.28 -10.17 4.61
CA LEU A 28 -3.49 -8.82 5.15
C LEU A 28 -4.96 -8.43 5.09
N ALA A 29 -5.54 -8.09 6.24
CA ALA A 29 -6.81 -7.40 6.30
C ALA A 29 -6.59 -5.92 6.64
N GLY A 30 -7.45 -5.05 6.11
CA GLY A 30 -7.51 -3.65 6.51
C GLY A 30 -8.38 -3.49 7.75
N ALA A 31 -7.80 -3.06 8.87
CA ALA A 31 -8.56 -2.75 10.07
C ALA A 31 -9.30 -1.40 9.92
N GLY A 32 -10.49 -1.31 10.54
CA GLY A 32 -11.16 -0.04 10.80
C GLY A 32 -11.90 0.65 9.65
N LYS A 33 -12.40 -0.08 8.65
CA LYS A 33 -13.37 0.47 7.69
C LYS A 33 -14.82 0.23 8.12
N SER A 34 -15.25 0.89 9.19
CA SER A 34 -16.67 0.98 9.55
C SER A 34 -17.38 2.03 8.68
N SER A 35 -17.81 1.64 7.48
CA SER A 35 -18.89 2.25 6.64
C SER A 35 -18.91 3.75 6.31
N ASN A 36 -18.09 4.59 6.93
CA ASN A 36 -18.11 6.03 6.79
C ASN A 36 -16.87 6.44 6.00
N LEU A 37 -17.11 6.95 4.81
CA LEU A 37 -16.10 7.39 3.87
C LEU A 37 -15.31 8.54 4.52
N VAL A 38 -14.06 8.28 4.89
CA VAL A 38 -13.18 9.27 5.51
C VAL A 38 -12.82 10.29 4.42
N GLY A 39 -13.04 11.57 4.69
CA GLY A 39 -12.76 12.59 3.69
C GLY A 39 -12.59 13.99 4.24
N TYR A 40 -12.07 14.87 3.39
CA TYR A 40 -11.80 16.25 3.73
C TYR A 40 -12.30 17.17 2.62
N GLU A 41 -13.23 18.05 2.99
CA GLU A 41 -13.98 18.88 2.05
C GLU A 41 -13.38 20.27 1.84
N HIS A 42 -12.27 20.57 2.52
CA HIS A 42 -11.66 21.89 2.57
C HIS A 42 -10.31 21.94 1.84
N THR A 43 -10.08 21.03 0.88
CA THR A 43 -8.81 21.04 0.16
C THR A 43 -8.70 22.20 -0.83
N GLN A 44 -7.47 22.60 -1.16
CA GLN A 44 -7.19 23.68 -2.09
C GLN A 44 -6.19 23.23 -3.15
N VAL A 45 -6.37 23.70 -4.39
CA VAL A 45 -5.42 23.49 -5.48
C VAL A 45 -4.04 24.02 -5.09
N GLY A 46 -3.00 23.24 -5.39
CA GLY A 46 -1.61 23.54 -5.07
C GLY A 46 -1.19 23.13 -3.65
N LYS A 47 -2.12 22.78 -2.76
CA LYS A 47 -1.83 22.30 -1.41
C LYS A 47 -1.62 20.79 -1.37
N GLU A 48 -1.00 20.34 -0.28
CA GLU A 48 -0.64 18.95 -0.06
C GLU A 48 -1.18 18.46 1.27
N TYR A 49 -1.54 17.17 1.29
CA TYR A 49 -2.17 16.50 2.42
C TYR A 49 -1.55 15.12 2.62
N TRP A 50 -1.43 14.68 3.86
CA TRP A 50 -1.19 13.29 4.20
C TRP A 50 -2.51 12.53 4.22
N VAL A 51 -2.56 11.41 3.51
CA VAL A 51 -3.71 10.50 3.50
C VAL A 51 -3.29 9.23 4.21
N THR A 52 -3.99 8.89 5.30
CA THR A 52 -3.74 7.67 6.05
C THR A 52 -4.29 6.46 5.31
N MET A 53 -3.42 5.47 5.07
CA MET A 53 -3.84 4.18 4.53
C MET A 53 -4.35 3.26 5.66
N PRO A 54 -5.13 2.20 5.35
CA PRO A 54 -5.62 1.28 6.36
C PRO A 54 -4.49 0.70 7.20
N GLN A 55 -4.74 0.59 8.51
CA GLN A 55 -3.90 -0.19 9.40
C GLN A 55 -4.00 -1.66 8.98
N MET A 56 -2.87 -2.37 9.00
CA MET A 56 -2.80 -3.73 8.48
C MET A 56 -2.86 -4.74 9.62
N GLU A 57 -3.79 -5.69 9.52
CA GLU A 57 -3.84 -6.87 10.36
C GLU A 57 -3.33 -8.07 9.58
N ASN A 58 -2.38 -8.81 10.15
CA ASN A 58 -1.97 -10.09 9.57
C ASN A 58 -2.90 -11.20 10.07
N THR A 59 -3.78 -11.69 9.20
CA THR A 59 -4.76 -12.73 9.54
C THR A 59 -4.20 -14.15 9.44
N SER A 60 -2.98 -14.30 8.90
CA SER A 60 -2.35 -15.60 8.68
C SER A 60 -1.60 -16.12 9.91
N GLY A 61 -1.34 -17.43 9.93
CA GLY A 61 -0.56 -18.10 10.98
C GLY A 61 0.96 -17.91 10.89
N LYS A 62 1.47 -17.03 10.02
CA LYS A 62 2.91 -16.77 9.86
C LYS A 62 3.18 -15.27 9.86
N PRO A 63 4.33 -14.81 10.41
CA PRO A 63 4.69 -13.41 10.33
C PRO A 63 4.86 -12.97 8.87
N VAL A 64 4.50 -11.72 8.60
CA VAL A 64 4.68 -11.08 7.30
C VAL A 64 5.59 -9.87 7.44
N THR A 65 6.30 -9.54 6.36
CA THR A 65 7.03 -8.29 6.23
C THR A 65 6.47 -7.53 5.03
N VAL A 66 5.66 -6.51 5.30
CA VAL A 66 5.17 -5.59 4.28
C VAL A 66 6.35 -4.76 3.80
N LEU A 67 6.55 -4.75 2.49
CA LEU A 67 7.70 -4.13 1.81
C LEU A 67 7.32 -2.75 1.26
N SER A 68 6.08 -2.59 0.80
CA SER A 68 5.57 -1.34 0.27
C SER A 68 4.05 -1.27 0.41
N GLY A 69 3.53 -0.04 0.49
CA GLY A 69 2.10 0.28 0.42
C GLY A 69 1.89 1.44 -0.55
N LYS A 70 0.92 1.32 -1.47
CA LYS A 70 0.62 2.34 -2.48
C LYS A 70 -0.87 2.48 -2.70
N ILE A 71 -1.33 3.70 -2.99
CA ILE A 71 -2.69 3.91 -3.52
C ILE A 71 -2.61 3.75 -5.04
N VAL A 72 -3.38 2.81 -5.61
CA VAL A 72 -3.28 2.51 -7.05
C VAL A 72 -4.32 3.22 -7.89
N HIS A 73 -5.48 3.57 -7.33
CA HIS A 73 -6.46 4.38 -8.03
C HIS A 73 -6.42 5.83 -7.52
N VAL A 74 -5.80 6.70 -8.32
CA VAL A 74 -5.67 8.13 -8.03
C VAL A 74 -6.52 8.89 -9.05
N PRO A 75 -7.60 9.57 -8.64
CA PRO A 75 -8.47 10.28 -9.57
C PRO A 75 -7.78 11.51 -10.15
N ALA A 76 -8.27 11.99 -11.30
CA ALA A 76 -7.81 13.25 -11.87
C ALA A 76 -8.01 14.41 -10.87
N GLY A 77 -7.06 15.34 -10.89
CA GLY A 77 -6.98 16.44 -9.91
C GLY A 77 -6.18 16.14 -8.65
N LEU A 78 -5.70 14.90 -8.48
CA LEU A 78 -4.80 14.49 -7.40
C LEU A 78 -3.49 13.92 -7.97
N ARG A 79 -2.42 14.03 -7.20
CA ARG A 79 -1.13 13.39 -7.50
C ARG A 79 -0.44 12.95 -6.22
N ILE A 80 0.00 11.70 -6.16
CA ILE A 80 0.87 11.23 -5.07
C ILE A 80 2.28 11.81 -5.26
N THR A 81 2.84 12.41 -4.22
CA THR A 81 4.18 13.02 -4.24
C THR A 81 5.18 12.31 -3.32
N ALA A 82 4.72 11.56 -2.34
CA ALA A 82 5.57 10.76 -1.45
C ALA A 82 4.76 9.70 -0.71
N TYR A 83 5.48 8.76 -0.08
CA TYR A 83 4.95 7.84 0.91
C TYR A 83 5.84 7.87 2.15
N ARG A 84 5.26 7.59 3.32
CA ARG A 84 6.02 7.36 4.55
C ARG A 84 5.38 6.26 5.40
N VAL A 85 6.19 5.65 6.25
CA VAL A 85 5.72 4.78 7.34
C VAL A 85 5.73 5.59 8.63
N VAL A 86 4.65 5.51 9.37
CA VAL A 86 4.48 6.20 10.64
C VAL A 86 3.87 5.27 11.69
N SER A 87 4.03 5.66 12.96
CA SER A 87 3.32 5.10 14.10
C SER A 87 2.44 6.16 14.75
N ASP A 88 1.30 5.77 15.29
CA ASP A 88 0.48 6.60 16.20
C ASP A 88 0.97 6.52 17.67
N GLY A 89 2.02 5.76 17.95
CA GLY A 89 2.61 5.61 19.28
C GLY A 89 1.69 4.80 20.21
N THR A 90 0.98 5.50 21.09
CA THR A 90 -0.03 4.90 22.01
C THR A 90 -1.44 5.43 21.77
N GLY A 91 -1.62 6.31 20.79
CA GLY A 91 -2.90 6.92 20.44
C GLY A 91 -3.73 6.04 19.50
N PRO A 92 -5.00 6.41 19.22
CA PRO A 92 -5.79 5.73 18.20
C PRO A 92 -5.28 6.04 16.80
N HIS A 93 -5.34 5.04 15.91
CA HIS A 93 -4.94 5.18 14.50
C HIS A 93 -5.72 6.31 13.82
N PRO A 94 -5.04 7.37 13.32
CA PRO A 94 -5.70 8.52 12.73
C PRO A 94 -6.23 8.19 11.35
N TYR A 95 -7.53 7.98 11.22
CA TYR A 95 -8.20 7.89 9.92
C TYR A 95 -8.44 9.29 9.37
N GLY A 96 -7.78 9.67 8.27
CA GLY A 96 -7.98 11.03 7.77
C GLY A 96 -7.18 11.47 6.55
N VAL A 97 -7.52 12.69 6.15
CA VAL A 97 -6.73 13.54 5.25
C VAL A 97 -6.28 14.74 6.08
N ILE A 98 -4.96 14.93 6.18
CA ILE A 98 -4.35 15.85 7.14
C ILE A 98 -3.48 16.85 6.36
N PRO A 99 -3.70 18.17 6.48
CA PRO A 99 -2.89 19.14 5.76
C PRO A 99 -1.40 19.02 6.12
N VAL A 100 -0.52 19.09 5.12
CA VAL A 100 0.92 19.09 5.39
C VAL A 100 1.30 20.37 6.14
N GLY A 101 2.07 20.22 7.23
CA GLY A 101 2.61 21.34 8.01
C GLY A 101 1.78 21.74 9.23
N VAL A 102 0.71 21.01 9.56
CA VAL A 102 0.00 21.18 10.84
C VAL A 102 0.77 20.50 11.97
N THR A 103 0.84 21.15 13.13
CA THR A 103 1.61 20.69 14.31
C THR A 103 0.95 19.53 15.04
N ASP A 104 -0.36 19.35 14.88
CA ASP A 104 -1.13 18.35 15.64
C ASP A 104 -1.12 16.97 14.98
N HIS A 105 -0.32 16.80 13.92
CA HIS A 105 -0.07 15.50 13.30
C HIS A 105 0.96 14.73 14.12
N ASN A 106 0.51 14.03 15.15
CA ASN A 106 1.35 13.32 16.11
C ASN A 106 1.97 12.02 15.58
N ALA A 107 1.88 11.73 14.28
CA ALA A 107 2.45 10.51 13.73
C ALA A 107 3.98 10.55 13.77
N LEU A 108 4.58 9.56 14.44
CA LEU A 108 6.01 9.44 14.61
C LEU A 108 6.61 8.79 13.36
N ALA A 109 7.59 9.46 12.75
CA ALA A 109 8.27 8.93 11.57
C ALA A 109 9.03 7.65 11.93
N HIS A 110 8.79 6.58 11.17
CA HIS A 110 9.52 5.32 11.33
C HIS A 110 10.78 5.33 10.44
N GLN A 111 11.93 4.98 11.01
CA GLN A 111 13.17 4.78 10.24
C GLN A 111 13.17 3.38 9.62
N GLY A 112 12.48 3.23 8.49
CA GLY A 112 12.40 1.98 7.75
C GLY A 112 11.28 2.03 6.71
N SER A 113 11.47 1.33 5.58
CA SER A 113 10.46 1.26 4.51
C SER A 113 9.55 0.03 4.62
N SER A 114 9.92 -0.95 5.46
CA SER A 114 9.20 -2.21 5.63
C SER A 114 8.62 -2.35 7.04
N ILE A 115 7.46 -2.99 7.14
CA ILE A 115 6.74 -3.22 8.40
C ILE A 115 6.66 -4.72 8.66
N ARG A 116 7.17 -5.19 9.79
CA ARG A 116 7.00 -6.59 10.22
C ARG A 116 5.74 -6.70 11.07
N ILE A 117 4.84 -7.60 10.68
CA ILE A 117 3.58 -7.86 11.40
C ILE A 117 3.58 -9.33 11.85
N PRO A 118 3.58 -9.62 13.16
CA PRO A 118 3.45 -10.99 13.66
C PRO A 118 2.15 -11.65 13.19
N ALA A 119 2.07 -12.98 13.33
CA ALA A 119 0.84 -13.71 13.02
C ALA A 119 -0.32 -13.22 13.90
N HIS A 120 -1.52 -13.11 13.32
CA HIS A 120 -2.76 -12.73 14.02
C HIS A 120 -2.64 -11.42 14.82
N THR A 121 -1.93 -10.44 14.29
CA THR A 121 -1.60 -9.19 14.99
C THR A 121 -1.92 -7.99 14.10
N LEU A 122 -2.46 -6.94 14.71
CA LEU A 122 -2.63 -5.61 14.12
C LEU A 122 -1.30 -4.84 14.20
N SER A 123 -0.90 -4.16 13.12
CA SER A 123 0.35 -3.41 13.12
C SER A 123 0.21 -2.02 13.75
N ASP A 124 1.10 -1.66 14.67
CA ASP A 124 1.24 -0.28 15.19
C ASP A 124 1.86 0.71 14.18
N LEU A 125 2.20 0.21 12.98
CA LEU A 125 2.76 0.99 11.88
C LEU A 125 1.81 0.96 10.68
N TYR A 126 1.76 2.09 9.99
CA TYR A 126 0.95 2.23 8.78
C TYR A 126 1.60 3.16 7.78
N TYR A 127 1.10 3.10 6.54
CA TYR A 127 1.55 3.97 5.47
C TYR A 127 0.69 5.23 5.39
N GLU A 128 1.32 6.34 5.06
CA GLU A 128 0.64 7.55 4.62
C GLU A 128 1.14 7.94 3.23
N ALA A 129 0.21 8.39 2.38
CA ALA A 129 0.51 8.95 1.08
C ALA A 129 0.44 10.48 1.13
N ARG A 130 1.47 11.17 0.62
CA ARG A 130 1.42 12.61 0.41
C ARG A 130 0.71 12.87 -0.91
N VAL A 131 -0.38 13.62 -0.86
CA VAL A 131 -1.24 13.90 -2.01
C VAL A 131 -1.24 15.40 -2.26
N LYS A 132 -0.87 15.79 -3.49
CA LYS A 132 -1.01 17.15 -3.99
C LYS A 132 -2.32 17.29 -4.76
N VAL A 133 -3.09 18.33 -4.46
CA VAL A 133 -4.25 18.71 -5.26
C VAL A 133 -3.76 19.52 -6.45
N THR A 134 -3.98 19.01 -7.66
CA THR A 134 -3.49 19.60 -8.91
C THR A 134 -4.58 20.30 -9.71
N GLY A 135 -5.86 20.09 -9.38
CA GLY A 135 -7.01 20.71 -10.04
C GLY A 135 -8.33 20.23 -9.45
N THR A 136 -9.40 20.30 -10.23
CA THR A 136 -10.71 19.73 -9.88
C THR A 136 -10.58 18.23 -9.62
N VAL A 137 -11.13 17.75 -8.50
CA VAL A 137 -11.03 16.34 -8.09
C VAL A 137 -12.21 15.54 -8.65
N HIS A 138 -11.90 14.53 -9.47
CA HIS A 138 -12.89 13.74 -10.23
C HIS A 138 -13.06 12.31 -9.72
N GLY A 139 -13.15 12.13 -8.40
CA GLY A 139 -13.35 10.82 -7.79
C GLY A 139 -12.80 10.74 -6.38
N ASP A 140 -12.79 9.53 -5.84
CA ASP A 140 -12.20 9.22 -4.53
C ASP A 140 -10.89 8.43 -4.77
N LEU A 141 -9.93 8.54 -3.86
CA LEU A 141 -8.76 7.65 -3.83
C LEU A 141 -9.25 6.26 -3.47
N THR A 142 -8.92 5.21 -4.23
CA THR A 142 -9.37 3.85 -3.92
C THR A 142 -8.25 2.84 -4.11
N THR A 143 -8.43 1.67 -3.51
CA THR A 143 -7.52 0.52 -3.57
C THR A 143 -6.07 0.81 -3.12
N CYS A 144 -5.70 0.19 -2.01
CA CYS A 144 -4.37 0.22 -1.46
C CYS A 144 -3.71 -1.12 -1.72
N HIS A 145 -2.61 -1.07 -2.46
CA HIS A 145 -1.82 -2.21 -2.84
C HIS A 145 -0.66 -2.37 -1.88
N TYR A 146 -0.53 -3.56 -1.32
CA TYR A 146 0.55 -3.93 -0.43
C TYR A 146 1.35 -5.07 -1.04
N GLU A 147 2.66 -4.86 -1.15
CA GLU A 147 3.61 -5.93 -1.43
C GLU A 147 4.15 -6.41 -0.09
N TYR A 148 4.06 -7.72 0.17
CA TYR A 148 4.59 -8.29 1.40
C TYR A 148 5.33 -9.61 1.16
N ARG A 149 6.25 -9.91 2.05
CA ARG A 149 6.98 -11.17 2.08
C ARG A 149 6.47 -12.05 3.21
N GLN A 150 6.18 -13.31 2.91
CA GLN A 150 5.94 -14.34 3.91
C GLN A 150 6.85 -15.54 3.62
N GLY A 151 7.80 -15.81 4.53
CA GLY A 151 8.90 -16.73 4.25
C GLY A 151 9.78 -16.22 3.11
N SER A 152 9.99 -17.05 2.07
CA SER A 152 10.76 -16.69 0.88
C SER A 152 9.91 -16.12 -0.26
N THR A 153 8.57 -16.14 -0.13
CA THR A 153 7.66 -15.75 -1.21
C THR A 153 7.19 -14.30 -1.01
N THR A 154 7.15 -13.56 -2.10
CA THR A 154 6.58 -12.21 -2.15
C THR A 154 5.18 -12.29 -2.76
N TYR A 155 4.24 -11.64 -2.11
CA TYR A 155 2.84 -11.59 -2.48
C TYR A 155 2.41 -10.15 -2.70
N ARG A 156 1.30 -10.02 -3.39
CA ARG A 156 0.62 -8.77 -3.65
C ARG A 156 -0.81 -8.88 -3.14
N GLU A 157 -1.26 -7.90 -2.37
CA GLU A 157 -2.64 -7.88 -1.86
C GLU A 157 -3.22 -6.47 -1.95
N ASP A 158 -4.43 -6.39 -2.51
CA ASP A 158 -5.17 -5.14 -2.71
C ASP A 158 -6.25 -5.04 -1.63
N ILE A 159 -6.20 -4.00 -0.79
CA ILE A 159 -7.13 -3.71 0.30
C ILE A 159 -7.88 -2.42 -0.03
N GLY A 160 -9.18 -2.35 0.21
CA GLY A 160 -9.94 -1.10 0.00
C GLY A 160 -9.40 0.06 0.85
N CYS A 161 -9.16 1.24 0.26
CA CYS A 161 -8.70 2.46 0.96
C CYS A 161 -9.35 3.77 0.47
N ASP A 162 -10.58 3.65 -0.01
CA ASP A 162 -11.57 4.72 -0.24
C ASP A 162 -11.38 5.91 0.71
N THR A 163 -10.86 6.99 0.15
CA THR A 163 -10.66 8.28 0.81
C THR A 163 -11.16 9.40 -0.10
N ARG A 164 -12.03 10.26 0.43
CA ARG A 164 -12.60 11.37 -0.34
C ARG A 164 -11.86 12.66 -0.10
N ILE A 165 -11.47 13.31 -1.18
CA ILE A 165 -10.86 14.64 -1.16
C ILE A 165 -11.73 15.57 -2.01
N ARG A 166 -12.23 16.66 -1.43
CA ARG A 166 -13.03 17.66 -2.15
C ARG A 166 -12.47 19.05 -1.93
N LEU A 167 -12.63 19.88 -2.95
CA LEU A 167 -12.30 21.29 -2.89
C LEU A 167 -13.33 22.03 -2.04
N GLY A 168 -12.89 22.97 -1.23
CA GLY A 168 -13.78 23.83 -0.45
C GLY A 168 -13.07 25.01 0.19
N LYS A 169 -13.83 25.81 0.94
CA LYS A 169 -13.28 26.95 1.67
C LYS A 169 -12.27 26.45 2.71
N PRO A 170 -11.11 27.11 2.89
CA PRO A 170 -10.19 26.73 3.95
C PRO A 170 -10.88 26.83 5.32
N VAL A 171 -10.55 25.92 6.23
CA VAL A 171 -10.95 26.02 7.63
C VAL A 171 -10.13 27.15 8.26
N SER A 172 -10.81 28.22 8.65
CA SER A 172 -10.25 29.42 9.29
C SER A 172 -10.05 29.23 10.78
#